data_AF-A0A962MS84-F1
#
_entry.id   AF-A0A962MS84-F1
#
_cell.length_a   1.000
_cell.length_b   1.000
_cell.length_c   1.000
_cell.angle_alpha   90.00
_cell.angle_beta   90.00
_cell.angle_gamma   90.00
#
_symmetry.space_group_name_H-M   'P 1'
#
loop_
_entity.id
_entity.type
_entity.pdbx_description
1 polymer ?
#
loop_
_entity_poly.entity_id
_entity_poly.type
_entity_poly.pdbx_seq_one_letter_code
_entity_poly.pdbx_strand_id
1 'polypeptide(L)'
;MLDAAAKVIDDLRPEQTIINIGATPDGIGAVYELAKSRGFATTGIVSTQAKRYAAELSSCVDHVFYVEDDSWGGFVDGRSELSPTSRAMVDSSDMIIAIGGGAVARDELMGARRAGKPVRFIAADMDHRKAVDKAASKGMPPPTTFSGEAAAAF
;
A
#
# COMPACT_ATOMS: atom_id res chain seq x y z
N MET A 1 11.74 -2.10 6.76
CA MET A 1 10.63 -2.39 5.80
C MET A 1 11.07 -3.41 4.75
N LEU A 2 12.09 -3.11 3.93
CA LEU A 2 12.53 -4.02 2.85
C LEU A 2 12.94 -5.42 3.31
N ASP A 3 13.59 -5.58 4.47
CA ASP A 3 13.92 -6.91 5.00
C ASP A 3 12.68 -7.77 5.29
N ALA A 4 11.60 -7.14 5.75
CA ALA A 4 10.33 -7.84 5.96
C ALA A 4 9.68 -8.21 4.62
N ALA A 5 9.76 -7.31 3.64
CA ALA A 5 9.27 -7.57 2.28
C ALA A 5 10.05 -8.72 1.61
N ALA A 6 11.38 -8.75 1.78
CA ALA A 6 12.23 -9.81 1.26
C ALA A 6 11.82 -11.17 1.81
N LYS A 7 11.66 -11.30 3.14
CA LYS A 7 11.19 -12.54 3.77
C LYS A 7 9.85 -13.01 3.20
N VAL A 8 8.91 -12.08 2.98
CA VAL A 8 7.61 -12.41 2.38
C VAL A 8 7.75 -12.86 0.93
N ILE A 9 8.52 -12.14 0.12
CA ILE A 9 8.71 -12.43 -1.31
C ILE A 9 9.46 -13.75 -1.50
N ASP A 10 10.46 -14.03 -0.66
CA ASP A 10 11.27 -15.25 -0.73
C ASP A 10 10.43 -16.51 -0.40
N ASP A 11 9.28 -16.37 0.28
CA ASP A 11 8.31 -17.46 0.53
C ASP A 11 7.32 -17.68 -0.64
N LEU A 12 7.31 -16.81 -1.66
CA LEU A 12 6.37 -16.84 -2.79
C LEU A 12 7.03 -17.36 -4.07
N ARG A 13 6.21 -17.82 -5.01
CA ARG A 13 6.67 -18.30 -6.33
C ARG A 13 6.42 -17.25 -7.41
N PRO A 14 7.46 -16.74 -8.11
CA PRO A 14 7.31 -15.68 -9.11
C PRO A 14 6.45 -16.08 -10.30
N GLU A 15 6.45 -17.36 -10.69
CA GLU A 15 5.64 -17.90 -11.79
C GLU A 15 4.15 -18.04 -11.46
N GLN A 16 3.76 -17.83 -10.21
CA GLN A 16 2.37 -17.92 -9.75
C GLN A 16 1.87 -16.66 -9.05
N THR A 17 2.72 -15.65 -8.89
CA THR A 17 2.43 -14.50 -8.04
C THR A 17 2.76 -13.22 -8.78
N ILE A 18 1.82 -12.28 -8.74
CA ILE A 18 2.02 -10.91 -9.21
C ILE A 18 2.14 -10.01 -7.98
N ILE A 19 3.16 -9.16 -7.93
CA ILE A 19 3.30 -8.16 -6.87
C ILE A 19 2.56 -6.90 -7.30
N ASN A 20 1.43 -6.62 -6.63
CA ASN A 20 0.59 -5.44 -6.88
C ASN A 20 0.73 -4.42 -5.74
N ILE A 21 1.03 -3.16 -6.07
CA ILE A 21 1.20 -2.04 -5.11
C ILE A 21 0.64 -0.74 -5.74
N GLY A 22 0.92 0.43 -5.16
CA GLY A 22 0.38 1.73 -5.56
C GLY A 22 1.07 2.44 -6.74
N ALA A 23 1.81 1.73 -7.59
CA ALA A 23 2.55 2.22 -8.77
C ALA A 23 3.71 3.21 -8.52
N THR A 24 3.68 4.02 -7.47
CA THR A 24 4.72 4.98 -7.12
C THR A 24 5.93 4.30 -6.46
N PRO A 25 7.16 4.82 -6.57
CA PRO A 25 8.34 4.23 -5.93
C PRO A 25 8.43 4.51 -4.42
N ASP A 26 7.64 5.45 -3.90
CA ASP A 26 7.68 5.87 -2.50
C ASP A 26 7.17 4.81 -1.51
N GLY A 27 7.78 4.79 -0.33
CA GLY A 27 7.34 3.96 0.79
C GLY A 27 7.36 2.48 0.45
N ILE A 28 6.20 1.81 0.51
CA ILE A 28 6.07 0.39 0.14
C ILE A 28 6.41 0.15 -1.35
N GLY A 29 6.35 1.19 -2.20
CA GLY A 29 6.75 1.14 -3.61
C GLY A 29 8.21 0.75 -3.83
N ALA A 30 9.10 0.92 -2.84
CA ALA A 30 10.48 0.46 -2.92
C ALA A 30 10.60 -1.06 -3.05
N VAL A 31 9.53 -1.81 -2.76
CA VAL A 31 9.46 -3.27 -2.94
C VAL A 31 9.43 -3.66 -4.42
N TYR A 32 9.07 -2.77 -5.35
CA TYR A 32 9.05 -3.11 -6.77
C TYR A 32 10.42 -3.56 -7.30
N GLU A 33 11.49 -2.85 -6.96
CA GLU A 33 12.84 -3.22 -7.40
C GLU A 33 13.24 -4.59 -6.84
N LEU A 34 12.94 -4.84 -5.57
CA LEU A 34 13.15 -6.13 -4.92
C LEU A 34 12.37 -7.25 -5.63
N ALA A 35 11.08 -7.04 -5.91
CA ALA A 35 10.24 -8.00 -6.63
C ALA A 35 10.78 -8.32 -8.03
N LYS A 36 11.19 -7.29 -8.79
CA LYS A 36 11.81 -7.46 -10.12
C LYS A 36 13.12 -8.24 -10.04
N SER A 37 13.95 -7.97 -9.04
CA SER A 37 15.21 -8.70 -8.83
C SER A 37 14.99 -10.20 -8.52
N ARG A 38 13.78 -10.57 -8.07
CA ARG A 38 13.36 -11.96 -7.79
C ARG A 38 12.54 -12.58 -8.93
N GLY A 39 12.39 -11.87 -10.06
CA GLY A 39 11.70 -12.38 -11.24
C GLY A 39 10.17 -12.31 -11.18
N PHE A 40 9.59 -11.60 -10.22
CA PHE A 40 8.14 -11.41 -10.15
C PHE A 40 7.68 -10.42 -11.22
N ALA A 41 6.49 -10.68 -11.79
CA ALA A 41 5.75 -9.66 -12.51
C ALA A 41 5.19 -8.63 -11.52
N THR A 42 5.19 -7.36 -11.91
CA THR A 42 4.75 -6.26 -11.04
C THR A 42 3.61 -5.47 -11.67
N THR A 43 2.62 -5.13 -10.85
CA THR A 43 1.52 -4.26 -11.26
C THR A 43 1.35 -3.11 -10.27
N GLY A 44 0.77 -2.02 -10.74
CA GLY A 44 0.48 -0.85 -9.93
C GLY A 44 -0.96 -0.40 -10.13
N ILE A 45 -1.77 -0.40 -9.07
CA ILE A 45 -3.10 0.20 -9.08
C ILE A 45 -3.02 1.54 -8.36
N VAL A 46 -3.38 2.62 -9.06
CA VAL A 46 -3.28 3.98 -8.53
C VAL A 46 -4.46 4.84 -8.98
N SER A 47 -4.87 5.78 -8.13
CA SER A 47 -5.90 6.77 -8.45
C SER A 47 -5.47 7.70 -9.59
N THR A 48 -6.43 8.22 -10.35
CA THR A 48 -6.23 9.33 -11.30
C THR A 48 -5.65 10.59 -10.65
N GLN A 49 -5.68 10.73 -9.33
CA GLN A 49 -4.94 11.76 -8.59
C GLN A 49 -3.44 11.72 -8.89
N ALA A 50 -2.83 10.54 -9.10
CA ALA A 50 -1.43 10.44 -9.48
C ALA A 50 -1.10 11.20 -10.78
N LYS A 51 -2.02 11.19 -11.76
CA LYS A 51 -1.86 12.02 -12.98
C LYS A 51 -2.03 13.50 -12.67
N ARG A 52 -3.04 13.87 -11.88
CA ARG A 52 -3.35 15.27 -11.54
C ARG A 52 -2.21 15.95 -10.78
N TYR A 53 -1.55 15.21 -9.89
CA TYR A 53 -0.41 15.69 -9.11
C TYR A 53 0.95 15.36 -9.72
N ALA A 54 0.97 14.82 -10.96
CA ALA A 54 2.20 14.41 -11.65
C ALA A 54 3.13 13.54 -10.78
N ALA A 55 2.56 12.58 -10.06
CA ALA A 55 3.31 11.66 -9.23
C ALA A 55 4.23 10.78 -10.08
N GLU A 56 5.44 10.57 -9.60
CA GLU A 56 6.41 9.69 -10.24
C GLU A 56 5.96 8.22 -10.13
N LEU A 57 6.03 7.50 -11.25
CA LEU A 57 5.79 6.07 -11.29
C LEU A 57 7.12 5.32 -11.18
N SER A 58 7.12 4.20 -10.47
CA SER A 58 8.31 3.36 -10.41
C SER A 58 8.60 2.74 -11.78
N SER A 59 9.87 2.81 -12.21
CA SER A 59 10.36 2.16 -13.43
C SER A 59 10.32 0.63 -13.35
N CYS A 60 10.10 0.07 -12.16
CA CYS A 60 10.03 -1.35 -11.90
C CYS A 60 8.59 -1.91 -11.94
N VAL A 61 7.62 -1.14 -12.44
CA VAL A 61 6.23 -1.58 -12.61
C VAL A 61 5.99 -2.01 -14.06
N ASP A 62 5.61 -3.26 -14.28
CA ASP A 62 5.35 -3.77 -15.64
C ASP A 62 4.04 -3.20 -16.21
N HIS A 63 2.99 -3.10 -15.40
CA HIS A 63 1.70 -2.54 -15.81
C HIS A 63 1.08 -1.63 -14.75
N VAL A 64 0.70 -0.41 -15.16
CA VAL A 64 0.02 0.56 -14.29
C VAL A 64 -1.44 0.70 -14.70
N PHE A 65 -2.34 0.52 -13.75
CA PHE A 65 -3.77 0.72 -13.89
C PHE A 65 -4.18 1.98 -13.14
N TYR A 66 -4.68 2.96 -13.90
CA TYR A 66 -5.27 4.16 -13.33
C TYR A 66 -6.75 3.94 -13.08
N VAL A 67 -7.18 4.14 -11.84
CA VAL A 67 -8.58 4.07 -11.44
C VAL A 67 -9.13 5.48 -11.30
N GLU A 68 -10.26 5.75 -11.95
CA GLU A 68 -10.96 7.01 -11.78
C GLU A 68 -11.46 7.13 -10.33
N ASP A 69 -10.83 8.03 -9.59
CA ASP A 69 -11.02 8.23 -8.16
C ASP A 69 -10.54 9.65 -7.83
N ASP A 70 -11.34 10.39 -7.08
CA ASP A 70 -11.04 11.74 -6.62
C ASP A 70 -10.28 11.76 -5.29
N SER A 71 -10.14 10.60 -4.65
CA SER A 71 -9.30 10.36 -3.48
C SER A 71 -7.99 9.64 -3.86
N TRP A 72 -7.09 9.47 -2.88
CA TRP A 72 -5.89 8.63 -3.04
C TRP A 72 -6.15 7.14 -2.72
N GLY A 73 -7.36 6.77 -2.29
CA GLY A 73 -7.66 5.46 -1.71
C GLY A 73 -8.26 5.55 -0.30
N GLY A 74 -8.59 4.39 0.27
CA GLY A 74 -9.12 4.21 1.61
C GLY A 74 -10.65 4.10 1.64
N PHE A 75 -11.24 4.34 2.80
CA PHE A 75 -12.70 4.42 2.91
C PHE A 75 -13.27 5.76 2.44
N VAL A 76 -14.45 5.74 1.82
CA VAL A 76 -15.14 6.94 1.34
C VAL A 76 -15.85 7.63 2.51
N ASP A 77 -15.45 8.87 2.84
CA ASP A 77 -16.14 9.80 3.75
C ASP A 77 -16.68 9.17 5.06
N GLY A 78 -15.85 8.37 5.75
CA GLY A 78 -16.24 7.74 7.02
C GLY A 78 -17.26 6.60 6.90
N ARG A 79 -17.59 6.17 5.68
CA ARG A 79 -18.38 4.97 5.43
C ARG A 79 -17.48 3.72 5.46
N SER A 80 -18.09 2.55 5.52
CA SER A 80 -17.39 1.26 5.46
C SER A 80 -17.03 0.82 4.04
N GLU A 81 -17.37 1.63 3.03
CA GLU A 81 -17.15 1.35 1.61
C GLU A 81 -15.78 1.87 1.15
N LEU A 82 -15.02 1.02 0.45
CA LEU A 82 -13.74 1.41 -0.13
C LEU A 82 -13.95 2.33 -1.33
N SER A 83 -13.04 3.30 -1.50
CA SER A 83 -12.97 4.10 -2.72
C SER A 83 -12.74 3.21 -3.95
N PRO A 84 -13.04 3.68 -5.17
CA PRO A 84 -12.80 2.92 -6.39
C PRO A 84 -11.38 2.34 -6.49
N THR A 85 -10.34 3.11 -6.15
CA THR A 85 -8.94 2.65 -6.19
C THR A 85 -8.68 1.54 -5.19
N SER A 86 -9.06 1.72 -3.93
CA SER A 86 -8.84 0.71 -2.90
C SER A 86 -9.72 -0.53 -3.07
N ARG A 87 -10.92 -0.37 -3.63
CA ARG A 87 -11.76 -1.50 -4.04
C ARG A 87 -11.07 -2.29 -5.15
N ALA A 88 -10.53 -1.64 -6.17
CA ALA A 88 -9.79 -2.32 -7.23
C ALA A 88 -8.57 -3.09 -6.66
N MET A 89 -7.80 -2.45 -5.78
CA MET A 89 -6.68 -3.07 -5.06
C MET A 89 -7.09 -4.32 -4.29
N VAL A 90 -8.16 -4.22 -3.50
CA VAL A 90 -8.64 -5.32 -2.68
C VAL A 90 -9.23 -6.42 -3.54
N ASP A 91 -10.12 -6.10 -4.48
CA ASP A 91 -10.88 -7.07 -5.27
C ASP A 91 -9.98 -7.89 -6.19
N SER A 92 -8.94 -7.27 -6.78
CA SER A 92 -8.00 -7.96 -7.67
C SER A 92 -6.94 -8.81 -6.97
N SER A 93 -6.88 -8.79 -5.64
CA SER A 93 -5.83 -9.47 -4.87
C SER A 93 -6.33 -10.75 -4.22
N ASP A 94 -5.56 -11.84 -4.29
CA ASP A 94 -5.88 -13.09 -3.57
C ASP A 94 -5.57 -12.99 -2.07
N MET A 95 -4.53 -12.24 -1.70
CA MET A 95 -4.16 -11.94 -0.33
C MET A 95 -3.56 -10.53 -0.23
N ILE A 96 -3.62 -9.92 0.95
CA ILE A 96 -3.02 -8.60 1.20
C ILE A 96 -2.04 -8.67 2.35
N ILE A 97 -0.85 -8.14 2.12
CA ILE A 97 0.21 -8.05 3.12
C ILE A 97 0.58 -6.58 3.26
N ALA A 98 0.38 -6.04 4.45
CA ALA A 98 0.80 -4.68 4.79
C ALA A 98 2.05 -4.71 5.66
N ILE A 99 3.03 -3.90 5.27
CA ILE A 99 4.28 -3.71 6.01
C ILE A 99 4.34 -2.25 6.47
N GLY A 100 3.95 -2.00 7.71
CA GLY A 100 3.60 -0.66 8.19
C GLY A 100 2.35 -0.13 7.47
N GLY A 101 2.34 1.16 7.12
CA GLY A 101 1.30 1.77 6.29
C GLY A 101 0.41 2.79 7.02
N GLY A 102 -0.14 3.72 6.23
CA GLY A 102 -1.03 4.78 6.71
C GLY A 102 -2.51 4.41 6.64
N ALA A 103 -3.38 5.43 6.69
CA ALA A 103 -4.85 5.28 6.64
C ALA A 103 -5.35 4.40 5.49
N VAL A 104 -4.84 4.61 4.26
CA VAL A 104 -5.26 3.84 3.08
C VAL A 104 -4.96 2.35 3.26
N ALA A 105 -3.72 2.02 3.68
CA ALA A 105 -3.33 0.64 3.94
C ALA A 105 -4.17 -0.01 5.06
N ARG A 106 -4.48 0.74 6.14
CA ARG A 106 -5.38 0.29 7.20
C ARG A 106 -6.76 -0.06 6.64
N ASP A 107 -7.32 0.82 5.83
CA ASP A 107 -8.68 0.69 5.30
C ASP A 107 -8.77 -0.46 4.28
N GLU A 108 -7.76 -0.64 3.42
CA GLU A 108 -7.64 -1.77 2.49
C GLU A 108 -7.53 -3.11 3.22
N LEU A 109 -6.72 -3.20 4.28
CA LEU A 109 -6.64 -4.40 5.12
C LEU A 109 -7.99 -4.73 5.77
N MET A 110 -8.68 -3.71 6.30
CA MET A 110 -10.02 -3.90 6.86
C MET A 110 -11.02 -4.37 5.79
N GLY A 111 -10.97 -3.78 4.59
CA GLY A 111 -11.78 -4.17 3.46
C GLY A 111 -11.55 -5.62 3.02
N ALA A 112 -10.28 -6.01 2.86
CA ALA A 112 -9.91 -7.38 2.51
C ALA A 112 -10.34 -8.40 3.57
N ARG A 113 -10.17 -8.06 4.86
CA ARG A 113 -10.62 -8.92 5.95
C ARG A 113 -12.14 -9.11 5.93
N ARG A 114 -12.91 -8.04 5.67
CA ARG A 114 -14.38 -8.12 5.52
C ARG A 114 -14.78 -8.96 4.30
N ALA A 115 -13.99 -8.92 3.23
CA ALA A 115 -14.18 -9.76 2.05
C ALA A 115 -13.71 -11.22 2.25
N GLY A 116 -13.27 -11.61 3.46
CA GLY A 116 -12.81 -12.96 3.76
C GLY A 116 -11.45 -13.32 3.16
N LYS A 117 -10.68 -12.34 2.69
CA LYS A 117 -9.36 -12.57 2.08
C LYS A 117 -8.27 -12.71 3.17
N PRO A 118 -7.25 -13.55 2.95
CA PRO A 118 -6.10 -13.61 3.83
C PRO A 118 -5.41 -12.24 3.93
N VAL A 119 -5.24 -11.78 5.17
CA VAL A 119 -4.55 -10.53 5.49
C VAL A 119 -3.40 -10.80 6.46
N ARG A 120 -2.25 -10.17 6.20
CA ARG A 120 -1.10 -10.17 7.12
C ARG A 120 -0.63 -8.74 7.35
N PHE A 121 -0.46 -8.38 8.61
CA PHE A 121 0.18 -7.14 9.00
C PHE A 121 1.56 -7.42 9.58
N ILE A 122 2.56 -6.67 9.12
CA ILE A 122 3.92 -6.68 9.66
C ILE A 122 4.24 -5.26 10.09
N ALA A 123 4.43 -5.06 11.40
CA ALA A 123 4.86 -3.76 11.91
C ALA A 123 6.22 -3.39 11.30
N ALA A 124 6.31 -2.19 10.75
CA ALA A 124 7.56 -1.60 10.30
C ALA A 124 7.73 -0.26 10.98
N ASP A 125 8.98 0.06 11.32
CA ASP A 125 9.34 1.39 11.75
C ASP A 125 9.18 2.34 10.56
N MET A 126 8.09 3.10 10.53
CA MET A 126 7.78 4.03 9.45
C MET A 126 8.79 5.16 9.43
N ASP A 127 9.05 5.77 8.27
CA ASP A 127 9.89 6.97 8.18
C ASP A 127 9.43 8.04 9.19
N HIS A 128 10.22 8.20 10.25
CA HIS A 128 9.91 9.05 11.40
C HIS A 128 9.67 10.49 10.94
N ARG A 129 10.42 10.95 9.94
CA ARG A 129 10.32 12.31 9.40
C ARG A 129 9.01 12.49 8.64
N LYS A 130 8.65 11.59 7.72
CA LYS A 130 7.35 11.65 7.02
C LYS A 130 6.17 11.54 7.98
N ALA A 131 6.28 10.75 9.05
CA ALA A 131 5.25 10.62 10.07
C ALA A 131 5.07 11.91 10.89
N VAL A 132 6.17 12.56 11.27
CA VAL A 132 6.17 13.87 11.94
C VAL A 132 5.64 14.97 11.03
N ASP A 133 6.08 15.02 9.76
CA ASP A 133 5.61 16.03 8.80
C ASP A 133 4.10 15.89 8.51
N LYS A 134 3.60 14.65 8.45
CA LYS A 134 2.15 14.38 8.31
C LYS A 134 1.37 14.74 9.57
N ALA A 135 1.92 14.55 10.77
CA ALA A 135 1.28 14.97 12.01
C ALA A 135 1.23 16.50 12.09
N ALA A 136 2.33 17.17 11.73
CA ALA A 136 2.43 18.62 11.67
C ALA A 136 1.45 19.23 10.65
N SER A 137 1.32 18.65 9.45
CA SER A 137 0.36 19.12 8.44
C SER A 137 -1.10 18.93 8.87
N LYS A 138 -1.36 18.03 9.82
CA LYS A 138 -2.68 17.82 10.47
C LYS A 138 -2.85 18.56 11.79
N GLY A 139 -1.87 19.36 12.23
CA GLY A 139 -1.90 20.06 13.53
C GLY A 139 -1.90 19.15 14.75
N MET A 140 -1.41 17.92 14.61
CA MET A 140 -1.33 16.90 15.66
C MET A 140 0.06 16.85 16.30
N PRO A 141 0.18 16.43 17.57
CA PRO A 141 1.48 16.20 18.20
C PRO A 141 2.28 15.11 17.46
N PRO A 142 3.62 15.17 17.48
CA PRO A 142 4.45 14.17 16.82
C PRO A 142 4.16 12.77 17.36
N PRO A 143 4.09 11.73 16.49
CA PRO A 143 3.77 10.37 16.92
C PRO A 143 4.81 9.84 17.92
N THR A 144 4.36 9.20 19.00
CA THR A 144 5.22 8.49 19.95
C THR A 144 5.50 7.05 19.53
N THR A 145 4.71 6.52 18.59
CA THR A 145 4.88 5.21 17.96
C THR A 145 4.84 5.36 16.43
N PHE A 146 5.86 4.85 15.76
CA PHE A 146 6.03 4.98 14.30
C PHE A 146 5.52 3.74 13.54
N SER A 147 4.62 2.96 14.13
CA SER A 147 4.11 1.71 13.53
C SER A 147 3.11 1.93 12.38
N GLY A 148 2.65 3.17 12.17
CA GLY A 148 1.66 3.55 11.16
C GLY A 148 0.21 3.37 11.62
N GLU A 149 -0.74 3.99 10.92
CA GLU A 149 -2.18 3.90 11.26
C GLU A 149 -2.74 2.47 11.06
N ALA A 150 -2.11 1.66 10.19
CA ALA A 150 -2.46 0.26 10.01
C ALA A 150 -2.26 -0.58 11.28
N ALA A 151 -1.27 -0.24 12.11
CA ALA A 151 -1.02 -0.93 13.38
C ALA A 151 -2.18 -0.78 14.37
N ALA A 152 -2.98 0.29 14.31
CA ALA A 152 -4.12 0.44 15.22
C ALA A 152 -5.26 -0.57 14.95
N ALA A 153 -5.21 -1.26 13.80
CA ALA A 153 -6.20 -2.26 13.41
C ALA A 153 -5.75 -3.72 13.65
N PHE A 154 -4.51 -3.96 14.10
CA PHE A 154 -3.87 -5.28 14.22
C PHE A 154 -2.99 -5.42 15.45
#